data_AF-A0A8R7PXX2-F1
#
_entry.id   AF-A0A8R7PXX2-F1
#
_cell.length_a   1.000
_cell.length_b   1.000
_cell.length_c   1.000
_cell.angle_alpha   90.00
_cell.angle_beta   90.00
_cell.angle_gamma   90.00
#
_symmetry.space_group_name_H-M   'P 1'
#
loop_
_entity.id
_entity.type
_entity.pdbx_description
1 polymer ?
#
loop_
_entity_poly.entity_id
_entity_poly.type
_entity_poly.pdbx_seq_one_letter_code
_entity_poly.pdbx_strand_id
1 'polypeptide(L)'
;MLPTSKSSGSDDELLRSTVKLCKSASSGPTCSICKSGAGSCLLIQCQNTSCSRSFHTFCLSPLMQDSRGTLECPLCKIDQASLAKGTEVYALKKVQTLVGCRRVILQESDFQYQMLVKWQSLSHHHDCWVPLDWLRVFEPQRARTYISKNTLPKEAYSEDQRKPEWLEVDRAIACRRKFGYDGLCDVLASFDNNEDFEGHEFLVKWKGLDYCDATWESYFTEGVPSAVSMLVQRHKNTVRSPMNIDVMVPENVLYNYQVQGLQWILDNFKSRRSVILADEMGLGKTVQVVCFLNRIIKGSLTTSPALVIVPKSILLQWEKEFDRWAHDLSIVVYQGDKDSRKCIQAHELYSSKGRLCLML
;
A
#
# COMPACT_ATOMS: atom_id res chain seq x y z
N MET A 1 -60.52 -14.30 26.92
CA MET A 1 -60.19 -12.91 26.51
C MET A 1 -58.98 -13.01 25.59
N LEU A 2 -59.21 -13.00 24.27
CA LEU A 2 -58.92 -11.88 23.35
C LEU A 2 -57.47 -11.97 22.76
N PRO A 3 -57.22 -11.54 21.51
CA PRO A 3 -57.11 -12.46 20.36
C PRO A 3 -55.82 -12.35 19.52
N THR A 4 -55.80 -13.11 18.43
CA THR A 4 -54.86 -13.26 17.29
C THR A 4 -54.40 -11.98 16.55
N SER A 5 -53.20 -12.00 15.95
CA SER A 5 -52.88 -11.57 14.54
C SER A 5 -51.36 -11.71 14.26
N LYS A 6 -50.89 -12.54 13.31
CA LYS A 6 -50.60 -12.24 11.89
C LYS A 6 -50.03 -10.85 11.61
N SER A 7 -48.71 -10.77 11.37
CA SER A 7 -48.05 -10.16 10.19
C SER A 7 -46.58 -9.84 10.51
N SER A 8 -45.63 -10.44 9.80
CA SER A 8 -44.24 -9.96 9.76
C SER A 8 -43.69 -9.90 8.33
N GLY A 9 -44.59 -9.99 7.33
CA GLY A 9 -44.26 -9.84 5.92
C GLY A 9 -44.28 -8.39 5.41
N SER A 10 -44.58 -7.38 6.25
CA SER A 10 -44.66 -5.97 5.84
C SER A 10 -43.43 -5.13 6.21
N ASP A 11 -42.68 -5.51 7.24
CA ASP A 11 -41.64 -4.64 7.82
C ASP A 11 -40.30 -4.72 7.07
N ASP A 12 -40.03 -5.84 6.40
CA ASP A 12 -38.89 -5.97 5.48
C ASP A 12 -39.08 -5.16 4.19
N GLU A 13 -40.33 -4.90 3.80
CA GLU A 13 -40.66 -3.99 2.69
C GLU A 13 -40.51 -2.53 3.10
N LEU A 14 -40.83 -2.20 4.36
CA LEU A 14 -40.62 -0.87 4.95
C LEU A 14 -39.12 -0.57 5.18
N LEU A 15 -38.30 -1.57 5.52
CA LEU A 15 -36.84 -1.43 5.60
C LEU A 15 -36.17 -1.21 4.23
N ARG A 16 -36.82 -1.65 3.14
CA ARG A 16 -36.43 -1.29 1.76
C ARG A 16 -36.92 0.11 1.35
N SER A 17 -37.99 0.64 1.95
CA SER A 17 -38.61 1.91 1.57
C SER A 17 -38.24 3.12 2.44
N THR A 18 -37.57 2.94 3.58
CA THR A 18 -37.34 4.04 4.55
C THR A 18 -35.90 4.57 4.56
N VAL A 19 -35.31 4.72 3.37
CA VAL A 19 -34.30 5.76 3.16
C VAL A 19 -34.96 6.76 2.24
N LYS A 20 -35.35 7.92 2.80
CA LYS A 20 -35.83 9.05 2.00
C LYS A 20 -34.85 9.23 0.84
N LEU A 21 -35.30 8.93 -0.38
CA LEU A 21 -34.72 9.57 -1.56
C LEU A 21 -34.76 11.05 -1.22
N CYS A 22 -33.60 11.69 -1.04
CA CYS A 22 -33.53 13.13 -1.21
C CYS A 22 -34.05 13.37 -2.62
N LYS A 23 -35.32 13.78 -2.70
CA LYS A 23 -35.95 14.21 -3.93
C LYS A 23 -34.99 15.17 -4.59
N SER A 24 -34.71 14.92 -5.86
CA SER A 24 -34.00 15.82 -6.75
C SER A 24 -34.59 17.23 -6.61
N ALA A 25 -34.00 18.06 -5.76
CA ALA A 25 -34.16 19.50 -5.86
C ALA A 25 -33.37 19.90 -7.09
N SER A 26 -34.07 20.33 -8.12
CA SER A 26 -33.57 20.67 -9.46
C SER A 26 -32.65 21.92 -9.50
N SER A 27 -31.98 22.26 -8.41
CA SER A 27 -31.07 23.42 -8.33
C SER A 27 -30.09 23.37 -7.15
N GLY A 28 -29.72 22.19 -6.64
CA GLY A 28 -28.70 22.06 -5.58
C GLY A 28 -27.27 22.06 -6.15
N PRO A 29 -26.25 22.50 -5.37
CA PRO A 29 -24.86 22.44 -5.83
C PRO A 29 -24.45 20.99 -6.09
N THR A 30 -23.84 20.73 -7.24
CA THR A 30 -23.29 19.41 -7.60
C THR A 30 -21.77 19.41 -7.48
N CYS A 31 -21.19 18.29 -7.05
CA CYS A 31 -19.73 18.16 -7.03
C CYS A 31 -19.16 18.22 -8.46
N SER A 32 -18.17 19.08 -8.69
CA SER A 32 -17.54 19.24 -10.02
C SER A 32 -16.64 18.07 -10.42
N ILE A 33 -16.29 17.17 -9.49
CA ILE A 33 -15.47 15.97 -9.76
C ILE A 33 -16.37 14.78 -10.08
N CYS A 34 -17.26 14.39 -9.15
CA CYS A 34 -18.11 13.21 -9.34
C CYS A 34 -19.45 13.51 -10.02
N LYS A 35 -19.74 14.78 -10.36
CA LYS A 35 -20.98 15.25 -11.01
C LYS A 35 -22.27 14.82 -10.28
N SER A 36 -22.19 14.58 -8.97
CA SER A 36 -23.32 14.14 -8.14
C SER A 36 -23.60 15.17 -7.04
N GLY A 37 -24.89 15.39 -6.77
CA GLY A 37 -25.39 16.16 -5.62
C GLY A 37 -25.76 15.29 -4.41
N ALA A 38 -25.58 13.97 -4.50
CA ALA A 38 -25.82 13.06 -3.37
C ALA A 38 -24.74 13.25 -2.30
N GLY A 39 -25.11 13.24 -1.01
CA GLY A 39 -24.17 13.54 0.08
C GLY A 39 -23.91 15.05 0.26
N SER A 40 -24.92 15.88 0.00
CA SER A 40 -24.83 17.34 0.05
C SER A 40 -24.30 17.92 1.37
N CYS A 41 -24.41 17.19 2.48
CA CYS A 41 -23.83 17.54 3.77
C CYS A 41 -22.28 17.58 3.78
N LEU A 42 -21.62 16.98 2.79
CA LEU A 42 -20.16 16.95 2.64
C LEU A 42 -19.66 17.77 1.45
N LEU A 43 -20.54 18.57 0.82
CA LEU A 43 -20.17 19.51 -0.24
C LEU A 43 -19.58 20.78 0.39
N ILE A 44 -18.42 21.18 -0.10
CA ILE A 44 -17.76 22.44 0.22
C ILE A 44 -17.71 23.29 -1.05
N GLN A 45 -18.00 24.58 -0.91
CA GLN A 45 -17.84 25.57 -1.98
C GLN A 45 -16.46 26.22 -1.91
N CYS A 46 -15.89 26.51 -3.08
CA CYS A 46 -14.64 27.28 -3.19
C CYS A 46 -14.77 28.65 -2.49
N GLN A 47 -13.76 29.04 -1.71
CA GLN A 47 -13.73 30.33 -1.01
C GLN A 47 -13.26 31.51 -1.88
N ASN A 48 -12.83 31.26 -3.12
CA ASN A 48 -12.48 32.33 -4.05
C ASN A 48 -13.75 33.00 -4.58
N THR A 49 -13.85 34.33 -4.42
CA THR A 49 -15.01 35.16 -4.80
C THR A 49 -15.40 35.08 -6.27
N SER A 50 -14.47 34.66 -7.13
CA SER A 50 -14.69 34.47 -8.58
C SER A 50 -15.08 33.04 -8.98
N CYS A 51 -15.22 32.11 -8.03
CA CYS A 51 -15.43 30.69 -8.31
C CYS A 51 -16.70 30.13 -7.64
N SER A 52 -17.62 29.58 -8.45
CA SER A 52 -18.87 28.97 -7.99
C SER A 52 -18.82 27.43 -7.85
N ARG A 53 -17.62 26.84 -7.90
CA ARG A 53 -17.47 25.37 -7.89
C ARG A 53 -17.64 24.79 -6.48
N SER A 54 -18.33 23.66 -6.42
CA SER A 54 -18.47 22.84 -5.21
C SER A 54 -17.85 21.46 -5.38
N PHE A 55 -17.32 20.90 -4.29
CA PHE A 55 -16.63 19.62 -4.26
C PHE A 55 -16.99 18.85 -2.99
N HIS A 56 -17.10 17.53 -3.08
CA HIS A 56 -17.13 16.71 -1.87
C HIS A 56 -15.73 16.68 -1.25
N THR A 57 -15.66 16.74 0.08
CA THR A 57 -14.39 16.60 0.84
C THR A 57 -13.59 15.37 0.43
N PHE A 58 -14.26 14.23 0.21
CA PHE A 58 -13.64 12.97 -0.17
C PHE A 58 -13.26 12.86 -1.67
N CYS A 59 -13.82 13.71 -2.53
CA CYS A 59 -13.47 13.71 -3.95
C CYS A 59 -12.12 14.37 -4.25
N LEU A 60 -11.57 15.15 -3.30
CA LEU A 60 -10.26 15.79 -3.43
C LEU A 60 -9.13 14.81 -3.07
N SER A 61 -7.99 14.91 -3.75
CA SER A 61 -6.73 14.21 -3.42
C SER A 61 -5.58 15.21 -3.55
N PRO A 62 -4.72 15.43 -2.54
CA PRO A 62 -4.86 15.19 -1.10
C PRO A 62 -5.83 16.21 -0.47
N LEU A 63 -6.05 16.12 0.86
CA LEU A 63 -6.68 17.20 1.62
C LEU A 63 -5.81 18.45 1.47
N MET A 64 -6.14 19.33 0.52
CA MET A 64 -5.47 20.60 0.32
C MET A 64 -5.80 21.53 1.51
N GLN A 65 -5.21 21.27 2.67
CA GLN A 65 -5.03 22.30 3.68
C GLN A 65 -3.79 23.08 3.24
N ASP A 66 -3.98 24.29 2.71
CA ASP A 66 -2.88 25.24 2.74
C ASP A 66 -2.51 25.50 4.20
N SER A 67 -1.24 25.83 4.41
CA SER A 67 -0.67 26.36 5.67
C SER A 67 -1.40 27.60 6.23
N ARG A 68 -2.45 28.10 5.55
CA ARG A 68 -3.28 29.26 5.92
C ARG A 68 -4.78 28.96 6.10
N GLY A 69 -5.22 27.71 5.92
CA GLY A 69 -6.61 27.30 6.19
C GLY A 69 -7.67 27.77 5.18
N THR A 70 -7.28 28.30 4.02
CA THR A 70 -8.22 28.73 2.95
C THR A 70 -8.53 27.59 1.98
N LEU A 71 -9.82 27.28 1.82
CA LEU A 71 -10.34 26.23 0.92
C LEU A 71 -10.55 26.80 -0.49
N GLU A 72 -9.44 27.09 -1.18
CA GLU A 72 -9.47 27.41 -2.60
C GLU A 72 -9.48 26.14 -3.44
N CYS A 73 -10.33 26.10 -4.48
CA CYS A 73 -10.35 24.96 -5.37
C CYS A 73 -9.03 24.88 -6.14
N PRO A 74 -8.52 23.67 -6.42
CA PRO A 74 -7.20 23.54 -7.03
C PRO A 74 -7.14 24.07 -8.48
N LEU A 75 -8.27 24.27 -9.17
CA LEU A 75 -8.33 25.03 -10.43
C LEU A 75 -8.13 26.55 -10.28
N CYS A 76 -8.33 27.10 -9.08
CA CYS A 76 -7.98 28.48 -8.75
C CYS A 76 -6.51 28.61 -8.33
N LYS A 77 -5.91 27.53 -7.78
CA LYS A 77 -4.49 27.49 -7.42
C LYS A 77 -3.56 27.18 -8.58
N ILE A 78 -4.03 26.43 -9.58
CA ILE A 78 -3.28 26.22 -10.81
C ILE A 78 -3.33 27.53 -11.59
N ASP A 79 -2.20 28.23 -11.68
CA ASP A 79 -2.05 29.43 -12.49
C ASP A 79 -2.63 29.19 -13.90
N GLN A 80 -3.39 30.16 -14.39
CA GLN A 80 -4.10 30.09 -15.68
C GLN A 80 -3.17 29.80 -16.88
N ALA A 81 -1.84 29.87 -16.70
CA ALA A 81 -0.83 29.48 -17.67
C ALA A 81 -0.82 27.96 -18.00
N SER A 82 -1.27 27.09 -17.09
CA SER A 82 -1.24 25.62 -17.31
C SER A 82 -2.47 25.05 -18.02
N LEU A 83 -3.54 25.85 -18.21
CA LEU A 83 -4.82 25.40 -18.76
C LEU A 83 -4.81 25.25 -20.30
N ALA A 84 -3.76 25.71 -20.99
CA ALA A 84 -3.69 25.74 -22.46
C ALA A 84 -3.53 24.36 -23.13
N LYS A 85 -3.43 23.25 -22.37
CA LYS A 85 -3.20 21.90 -22.92
C LYS A 85 -4.33 20.89 -22.73
N GLY A 86 -5.51 21.31 -22.26
CA GLY A 86 -6.70 20.43 -22.29
C GLY A 86 -6.58 19.13 -21.49
N THR A 87 -5.71 19.09 -20.48
CA THR A 87 -5.55 17.91 -19.63
C THR A 87 -6.73 17.85 -18.65
N GLU A 88 -7.46 16.73 -18.60
CA GLU A 88 -8.41 16.46 -17.52
C GLU A 88 -7.65 16.53 -16.18
N VAL A 89 -7.78 17.66 -15.47
CA VAL A 89 -6.94 17.98 -14.29
C VAL A 89 -7.21 17.02 -13.12
N TYR A 90 -8.31 16.27 -13.15
CA TYR A 90 -8.63 15.26 -12.14
C TYR A 90 -9.17 14.01 -12.82
N ALA A 91 -8.34 12.96 -12.86
CA ALA A 91 -8.85 11.63 -13.17
C ALA A 91 -9.88 11.24 -12.12
N LEU A 92 -11.07 10.82 -12.56
CA LEU A 92 -12.13 10.38 -11.66
C LEU A 92 -11.63 9.18 -10.84
N LYS A 93 -11.56 9.33 -9.51
CA LYS A 93 -11.17 8.23 -8.62
C LYS A 93 -12.11 7.05 -8.82
N LYS A 94 -11.56 5.87 -9.07
CA LYS A 94 -12.32 4.62 -9.18
C LYS A 94 -12.29 3.87 -7.85
N VAL A 95 -13.44 3.32 -7.47
CA VAL A 95 -13.55 2.49 -6.27
C VAL A 95 -12.91 1.13 -6.55
N GLN A 96 -11.92 0.72 -5.75
CA GLN A 96 -11.32 -0.61 -5.80
C GLN A 96 -12.19 -1.59 -5.00
N THR A 97 -12.36 -1.33 -3.71
CA THR A 97 -13.11 -2.19 -2.78
C THR A 97 -13.77 -1.37 -1.67
N LEU A 98 -14.75 -1.97 -1.00
CA LEU A 98 -15.36 -1.44 0.21
C LEU A 98 -14.74 -2.18 1.40
N VAL A 99 -14.06 -1.43 2.26
CA VAL A 99 -13.26 -1.99 3.35
C VAL A 99 -14.08 -2.12 4.62
N GLY A 100 -15.06 -1.24 4.84
CA GLY A 100 -15.83 -1.23 6.07
C GLY A 100 -17.11 -0.41 5.98
N CYS A 101 -17.92 -0.50 7.02
CA CYS A 101 -19.20 0.18 7.16
C CYS A 101 -19.38 0.66 8.60
N ARG A 102 -19.81 1.91 8.77
CA ARG A 102 -20.16 2.47 10.08
C ARG A 102 -21.50 3.21 10.02
N ARG A 103 -22.15 3.33 11.17
CA ARG A 103 -23.36 4.15 11.36
C ARG A 103 -22.97 5.41 12.12
N VAL A 104 -23.29 6.58 11.58
CA VAL A 104 -23.04 7.89 12.18
C VAL A 104 -24.37 8.55 12.50
N ILE A 105 -24.52 9.11 13.70
CA ILE A 105 -25.70 9.88 14.10
C ILE A 105 -25.44 11.34 13.72
N LEU A 106 -26.37 11.96 12.99
CA LEU A 106 -26.22 13.33 12.50
C LEU A 106 -26.80 14.35 13.51
N GLN A 107 -28.09 14.24 13.85
CA GLN A 107 -28.80 15.07 14.84
C GLN A 107 -30.05 14.34 15.38
N GLU A 108 -30.42 14.55 16.65
CA GLU A 108 -31.72 14.25 17.31
C GLU A 108 -32.58 13.06 16.77
N SER A 109 -31.95 11.93 16.42
CA SER A 109 -32.51 10.64 15.91
C SER A 109 -32.30 10.34 14.42
N ASP A 110 -31.67 11.22 13.63
CA ASP A 110 -31.29 10.93 12.25
C ASP A 110 -29.89 10.29 12.18
N PHE A 111 -29.74 9.27 11.32
CA PHE A 111 -28.49 8.52 11.17
C PHE A 111 -28.17 8.26 9.71
N GLN A 112 -26.88 8.17 9.40
CA GLN A 112 -26.40 7.85 8.07
C GLN A 112 -25.37 6.73 8.12
N TYR A 113 -25.48 5.80 7.18
CA TYR A 113 -24.44 4.81 6.94
C TYR A 113 -23.32 5.41 6.10
N GLN A 114 -22.08 5.22 6.55
CA GLN A 114 -20.88 5.59 5.81
C GLN A 114 -20.07 4.33 5.52
N MET A 115 -19.57 4.23 4.28
CA MET A 115 -18.73 3.13 3.81
C MET A 115 -17.28 3.61 3.74
N LEU A 116 -16.33 2.81 4.22
CA LEU A 116 -14.90 3.06 4.03
C LEU A 116 -14.51 2.54 2.65
N VAL A 117 -14.05 3.44 1.79
CA VAL A 117 -13.74 3.15 0.39
C VAL A 117 -12.23 3.09 0.21
N LYS A 118 -11.76 1.98 -0.37
CA LYS A 118 -10.43 1.85 -0.93
C LYS A 118 -10.44 2.29 -2.39
N TRP A 119 -9.58 3.24 -2.71
CA TRP A 119 -9.46 3.78 -4.07
C TRP A 119 -8.44 3.01 -4.90
N GLN A 120 -8.72 2.89 -6.19
CA GLN A 120 -7.83 2.23 -7.13
C GLN A 120 -6.54 3.05 -7.29
N SER A 121 -5.40 2.35 -7.31
CA SER A 121 -4.06 2.92 -7.51
C SER A 121 -3.60 3.92 -6.43
N LEU A 122 -4.31 4.00 -5.29
CA LEU A 122 -3.94 4.81 -4.13
C LEU A 122 -3.77 3.90 -2.91
N SER A 123 -2.90 4.28 -1.97
CA SER A 123 -2.69 3.52 -0.73
C SER A 123 -3.87 3.62 0.23
N HIS A 124 -3.86 2.77 1.26
CA HIS A 124 -4.86 2.81 2.34
C HIS A 124 -4.85 4.12 3.14
N HIS A 125 -3.80 4.95 3.02
CA HIS A 125 -3.76 6.32 3.58
C HIS A 125 -4.80 7.25 2.94
N HIS A 126 -5.21 6.96 1.71
CA HIS A 126 -6.21 7.75 0.99
C HIS A 126 -7.64 7.22 1.19
N ASP A 127 -7.82 6.13 1.94
CA ASP A 127 -9.14 5.58 2.21
C ASP A 127 -9.97 6.60 2.99
N CYS A 128 -11.21 6.77 2.57
CA CYS A 128 -12.10 7.75 3.18
C CYS A 128 -13.50 7.19 3.36
N TRP A 129 -14.17 7.68 4.39
CA TRP A 129 -15.57 7.40 4.64
C TRP A 129 -16.45 8.20 3.68
N VAL A 130 -17.26 7.50 2.89
CA VAL A 130 -18.24 8.10 1.99
C VAL A 130 -19.67 7.75 2.42
N PRO A 131 -20.66 8.63 2.22
CA PRO A 131 -22.06 8.30 2.47
C PRO A 131 -22.56 7.13 1.62
N LEU A 132 -23.36 6.24 2.22
CA LEU A 132 -23.98 5.13 1.49
C LEU A 132 -24.90 5.63 0.36
N ASP A 133 -25.60 6.74 0.57
CA ASP A 133 -26.49 7.34 -0.45
C ASP A 133 -25.70 7.83 -1.66
N TRP A 134 -24.50 8.40 -1.42
CA TRP A 134 -23.59 8.75 -2.50
C TRP A 134 -23.12 7.51 -3.26
N LEU A 135 -22.72 6.46 -2.53
CA LEU A 135 -22.22 5.22 -3.14
C LEU A 135 -23.30 4.51 -3.97
N ARG A 136 -24.57 4.57 -3.55
CA ARG A 136 -25.71 4.04 -4.32
C ARG A 136 -25.90 4.73 -5.67
N VAL A 137 -25.50 5.99 -5.79
CA VAL A 137 -25.56 6.75 -7.05
C VAL A 137 -24.31 6.54 -7.88
N PHE A 138 -23.13 6.57 -7.25
CA PHE A 138 -21.85 6.50 -7.94
C PHE A 138 -21.48 5.08 -8.39
N GLU A 139 -21.72 4.07 -7.54
CA GLU A 139 -21.35 2.66 -7.72
C GLU A 139 -22.50 1.73 -7.26
N PRO A 140 -23.65 1.73 -7.94
CA PRO A 140 -24.88 1.08 -7.48
C PRO A 140 -24.74 -0.43 -7.28
N GLN A 141 -24.04 -1.10 -8.20
CA GLN A 141 -23.88 -2.56 -8.14
C GLN A 141 -23.04 -2.99 -6.94
N ARG A 142 -21.90 -2.34 -6.72
CA ARG A 142 -20.99 -2.64 -5.62
C ARG A 142 -21.65 -2.38 -4.26
N ALA A 143 -22.41 -1.28 -4.15
CA ALA A 143 -23.20 -0.99 -2.96
C ALA A 143 -24.24 -2.08 -2.67
N ARG A 144 -25.01 -2.51 -3.69
CA ARG A 144 -26.01 -3.59 -3.55
C ARG A 144 -25.37 -4.91 -3.13
N THR A 145 -24.28 -5.30 -3.78
CA THR A 145 -23.57 -6.55 -3.46
C THR A 145 -23.05 -6.54 -2.02
N TYR A 146 -22.48 -5.43 -1.56
CA TYR A 146 -21.98 -5.31 -0.19
C TYR A 146 -23.11 -5.43 0.84
N ILE A 147 -24.20 -4.68 0.66
CA ILE A 147 -25.37 -4.73 1.55
C ILE A 147 -25.99 -6.13 1.56
N SER A 148 -26.02 -6.83 0.42
CA SER A 148 -26.59 -8.18 0.35
C SER A 148 -25.76 -9.23 1.08
N LYS A 149 -24.45 -9.01 1.21
CA LYS A 149 -23.50 -9.95 1.83
C LYS A 149 -23.25 -9.66 3.30
N ASN A 150 -23.35 -8.39 3.70
CA ASN A 150 -22.95 -7.92 5.02
C ASN A 150 -24.15 -7.34 5.77
N THR A 151 -24.33 -7.76 7.02
CA THR A 151 -25.33 -7.16 7.92
C THR A 151 -24.87 -5.76 8.31
N LEU A 152 -25.71 -4.75 8.04
CA LEU A 152 -25.41 -3.37 8.43
C LEU A 152 -25.38 -3.23 9.96
N PRO A 153 -24.41 -2.49 10.53
CA PRO A 153 -24.33 -2.27 11.96
C PRO A 153 -25.62 -1.65 12.50
N LYS A 154 -26.14 -2.24 13.59
CA LYS A 154 -27.31 -1.73 14.29
C LYS A 154 -26.94 -0.66 15.32
N GLU A 155 -25.70 -0.65 15.79
CA GLU A 155 -25.20 0.31 16.80
C GLU A 155 -24.18 1.26 16.17
N ALA A 156 -23.99 2.43 16.81
CA ALA A 156 -22.98 3.41 16.42
C ALA A 156 -21.58 2.91 16.87
N TYR A 157 -21.08 1.87 16.19
CA TYR A 157 -19.75 1.33 16.41
C TYR A 157 -18.91 1.52 15.15
N SER A 158 -17.68 2.01 15.33
CA SER A 158 -16.75 2.34 14.26
C SER A 158 -15.39 1.76 14.61
N GLU A 159 -15.19 0.48 14.30
CA GLU A 159 -13.85 -0.07 14.28
C GLU A 159 -13.29 0.05 12.86
N ASP A 160 -12.09 0.62 12.76
CA ASP A 160 -11.37 0.67 11.50
C ASP A 160 -10.98 -0.76 11.13
N GLN A 161 -11.60 -1.30 10.07
CA GLN A 161 -11.36 -2.68 9.64
C GLN A 161 -10.00 -2.84 8.94
N ARG A 162 -9.28 -1.73 8.71
CA ARG A 162 -7.90 -1.77 8.21
C ARG A 162 -6.98 -2.28 9.30
N LYS A 163 -6.09 -3.19 8.93
CA LYS A 163 -5.01 -3.58 9.83
C LYS A 163 -3.97 -2.44 9.92
N PRO A 164 -3.42 -2.14 11.11
CA PRO A 164 -2.40 -1.11 11.27
C PRO A 164 -1.20 -1.28 10.34
N GLU A 165 -0.80 -2.54 10.11
CA GLU A 165 0.31 -2.91 9.21
C GLU A 165 0.11 -2.39 7.77
N TRP A 166 -1.13 -2.26 7.28
CA TRP A 166 -1.40 -1.81 5.91
C TRP A 166 -1.07 -0.33 5.67
N LEU A 167 -0.87 0.44 6.75
CA LEU A 167 -0.47 1.84 6.70
C LEU A 167 1.05 2.00 6.85
N GLU A 168 1.76 0.93 7.20
CA GLU A 168 3.21 0.94 7.36
C GLU A 168 3.92 0.62 6.05
N VAL A 169 4.96 1.41 5.77
CA VAL A 169 5.86 1.15 4.64
C VAL A 169 6.70 -0.09 4.94
N ASP A 170 6.68 -1.06 4.01
CA ASP A 170 7.60 -2.19 3.99
C ASP A 170 8.90 -1.78 3.30
N ARG A 171 8.80 -1.32 2.05
CA ARG A 171 9.97 -0.86 1.27
C ARG A 171 9.60 0.01 0.09
N ALA A 172 10.55 0.84 -0.32
CA ALA A 172 10.53 1.49 -1.63
C ALA A 172 11.12 0.53 -2.67
N ILE A 173 10.46 0.43 -3.82
CA ILE A 173 10.80 -0.49 -4.91
C ILE A 173 11.38 0.28 -6.10
N ALA A 174 10.81 1.44 -6.46
CA ALA A 174 11.20 2.20 -7.64
C ALA A 174 11.02 3.71 -7.48
N CYS A 175 11.67 4.49 -8.36
CA CYS A 175 11.55 5.95 -8.47
C CYS A 175 11.00 6.31 -9.85
N ARG A 176 10.12 7.32 -9.91
CA ARG A 176 9.78 8.02 -11.16
C ARG A 176 9.71 9.54 -10.93
N ARG A 177 9.84 10.32 -11.99
CA ARG A 177 9.56 11.76 -11.97
C ARG A 177 8.06 12.01 -12.15
N LYS A 178 7.48 12.94 -11.39
CA LYS A 178 6.07 13.36 -11.49
C LYS A 178 5.75 14.00 -12.85
N PHE A 179 6.73 14.75 -13.39
CA PHE A 179 6.60 15.50 -14.62
C PHE A 179 7.77 15.18 -15.56
N GLY A 180 7.45 14.81 -16.81
CA GLY A 180 8.43 14.45 -17.83
C GLY A 180 8.06 13.19 -18.60
N TYR A 181 8.53 13.07 -19.85
CA TYR A 181 8.28 11.89 -20.70
C TYR A 181 9.18 10.70 -20.38
N ASP A 182 10.17 10.87 -19.50
CA ASP A 182 11.04 9.77 -19.09
C ASP A 182 10.42 8.98 -17.93
N GLY A 183 10.16 7.71 -18.21
CA GLY A 183 9.85 6.70 -17.22
C GLY A 183 10.97 6.52 -16.19
N LEU A 184 10.73 5.64 -15.22
CA LEU A 184 11.64 5.15 -14.17
C LEU A 184 13.00 5.88 -14.04
N CYS A 185 13.16 6.69 -12.99
CA CYS A 185 14.45 7.32 -12.66
C CYS A 185 15.41 6.32 -12.04
N ASP A 186 16.69 6.43 -12.39
CA ASP A 186 17.75 5.83 -11.59
C ASP A 186 17.86 6.59 -10.26
N VAL A 187 17.35 5.96 -9.20
CA VAL A 187 17.33 6.50 -7.82
C VAL A 187 18.72 6.98 -7.42
N LEU A 188 19.78 6.28 -7.84
CA LEU A 188 21.16 6.63 -7.49
C LEU A 188 21.60 7.95 -8.12
N ALA A 189 21.26 8.16 -9.40
CA ALA A 189 21.61 9.38 -10.11
C ALA A 189 20.91 10.60 -9.50
N SER A 190 19.64 10.46 -9.12
CA SER A 190 18.89 11.53 -8.43
C SER A 190 19.45 11.83 -7.04
N PHE A 191 19.86 10.79 -6.28
CA PHE A 191 20.39 10.95 -4.93
C PHE A 191 21.81 11.56 -4.91
N ASP A 192 22.69 11.13 -5.82
CA ASP A 192 24.06 11.66 -5.88
C ASP A 192 24.11 13.11 -6.41
N ASN A 193 23.08 13.54 -7.16
CA ASN A 193 22.95 14.93 -7.64
C ASN A 193 22.33 15.89 -6.60
N ASN A 194 21.95 15.42 -5.40
CA ASN A 194 21.19 16.20 -4.42
C ASN A 194 19.96 16.91 -5.04
N GLU A 195 19.28 16.26 -5.99
CA GLU A 195 18.05 16.83 -6.56
C GLU A 195 16.97 16.89 -5.48
N ASP A 196 16.22 17.99 -5.40
CA ASP A 196 15.05 18.07 -4.53
C ASP A 196 14.03 16.99 -4.92
N PHE A 197 13.73 16.08 -3.98
CA PHE A 197 12.79 14.98 -4.20
C PHE A 197 11.33 15.42 -4.31
N GLU A 198 11.03 16.73 -4.29
CA GLU A 198 9.69 17.29 -4.45
C GLU A 198 9.00 16.84 -5.76
N GLY A 199 9.79 16.73 -6.84
CA GLY A 199 9.35 16.29 -8.16
C GLY A 199 9.33 14.77 -8.36
N HIS A 200 9.65 13.98 -7.34
CA HIS A 200 9.79 12.53 -7.45
C HIS A 200 8.64 11.80 -6.75
N GLU A 201 8.29 10.64 -7.31
CA GLU A 201 7.40 9.66 -6.71
C GLU A 201 8.11 8.32 -6.57
N PHE A 202 7.79 7.62 -5.50
CA PHE A 202 8.37 6.33 -5.17
C PHE A 202 7.29 5.27 -5.17
N LEU A 203 7.57 4.13 -5.80
CA LEU A 203 6.69 2.98 -5.73
C LEU A 203 6.93 2.29 -4.40
N VAL A 204 5.92 2.32 -3.53
CA VAL A 204 6.00 1.84 -2.16
C VAL A 204 5.23 0.54 -2.02
N LYS A 205 5.89 -0.47 -1.45
CA LYS A 205 5.26 -1.68 -0.93
C LYS A 205 4.86 -1.47 0.52
N TRP A 206 3.67 -1.92 0.86
CA TRP A 206 3.06 -1.82 2.18
C TRP A 206 3.17 -3.14 2.93
N LYS A 207 3.31 -3.09 4.27
CA LYS A 207 3.37 -4.31 5.08
C LYS A 207 2.01 -5.02 5.07
N GLY A 208 2.06 -6.35 5.05
CA GLY A 208 0.87 -7.20 5.05
C GLY A 208 0.05 -7.17 3.75
N LEU A 209 0.50 -6.48 2.71
CA LEU A 209 -0.12 -6.42 1.38
C LEU A 209 0.79 -6.98 0.29
N ASP A 210 0.19 -7.47 -0.80
CA ASP A 210 0.93 -8.03 -1.95
C ASP A 210 1.53 -6.92 -2.83
N TYR A 211 2.44 -7.28 -3.73
CA TYR A 211 3.07 -6.32 -4.66
C TYR A 211 2.08 -5.65 -5.64
N CYS A 212 0.89 -6.21 -5.85
CA CYS A 212 -0.15 -5.57 -6.66
C CYS A 212 -0.78 -4.34 -6.01
N ASP A 213 -0.69 -4.23 -4.69
CA ASP A 213 -1.19 -3.08 -3.93
C ASP A 213 -0.11 -2.01 -3.70
N ALA A 214 1.06 -2.15 -4.34
CA ALA A 214 2.10 -1.13 -4.30
C ALA A 214 1.63 0.15 -5.01
N THR A 215 1.89 1.31 -4.40
CA THR A 215 1.37 2.60 -4.87
C THR A 215 2.49 3.62 -5.02
N TRP A 216 2.29 4.57 -5.94
CA TRP A 216 3.22 5.68 -6.12
C TRP A 216 2.92 6.76 -5.10
N GLU A 217 3.90 7.04 -4.24
CA GLU A 217 3.77 7.98 -3.13
C GLU A 217 4.80 9.10 -3.25
N SER A 218 4.47 10.26 -2.69
CA SER A 218 5.41 11.38 -2.60
C SER A 218 6.47 11.09 -1.55
N TYR A 219 7.66 11.67 -1.72
CA TYR A 219 8.74 11.56 -0.73
C TYR A 219 8.32 11.97 0.69
N PHE A 220 7.42 12.94 0.82
CA PHE A 220 6.94 13.48 2.09
C PHE A 220 5.92 12.59 2.83
N THR A 221 5.45 11.50 2.22
CA THR A 221 4.56 10.56 2.90
C THR A 221 5.31 9.90 4.07
N GLU A 222 4.64 9.71 5.20
CA GLU A 222 5.25 9.11 6.40
C GLU A 222 5.87 7.73 6.10
N GLY A 223 7.08 7.50 6.60
CA GLY A 223 7.83 6.25 6.38
C GLY A 223 8.55 6.14 5.03
N VAL A 224 8.14 6.89 4.00
CA VAL A 224 8.76 6.85 2.67
C VAL A 224 10.22 7.32 2.68
N PRO A 225 10.63 8.42 3.37
CA PRO A 225 12.03 8.84 3.40
C PRO A 225 13.00 7.77 3.92
N SER A 226 12.57 7.02 4.94
CA SER A 226 13.35 5.91 5.50
C SER A 226 13.49 4.78 4.49
N ALA A 227 12.39 4.40 3.85
CA ALA A 227 12.38 3.36 2.82
C ALA A 227 13.21 3.73 1.58
N VAL A 228 13.21 5.01 1.18
CA VAL A 228 14.04 5.53 0.09
C VAL A 228 15.52 5.48 0.47
N SER A 229 15.87 5.85 1.71
CA SER A 229 17.25 5.75 2.20
C SER A 229 17.75 4.30 2.18
N MET A 230 16.89 3.35 2.56
CA MET A 230 17.19 1.90 2.47
C MET A 230 17.34 1.43 1.02
N LEU A 231 16.49 1.90 0.10
CA LEU A 231 16.59 1.60 -1.33
C LEU A 231 17.92 2.10 -1.90
N VAL A 232 18.31 3.33 -1.60
CA VAL A 232 19.59 3.93 -2.02
C VAL A 232 20.76 3.13 -1.46
N GLN A 233 20.71 2.73 -0.19
CA GLN A 233 21.75 1.93 0.44
C GLN A 233 21.90 0.56 -0.22
N ARG A 234 20.78 -0.11 -0.56
CA ARG A 234 20.79 -1.37 -1.31
C ARG A 234 21.48 -1.20 -2.66
N HIS A 235 21.10 -0.17 -3.41
CA HIS A 235 21.73 0.11 -4.70
C HIS A 235 23.23 0.45 -4.56
N LYS A 236 23.64 1.24 -3.55
CA LYS A 236 25.06 1.52 -3.28
C LYS A 236 25.85 0.27 -2.92
N ASN A 237 25.30 -0.61 -2.11
CA ASN A 237 25.91 -1.89 -1.74
C ASN A 237 26.03 -2.83 -2.94
N THR A 238 25.08 -2.80 -3.88
CA THR A 238 25.24 -3.55 -5.12
C THR A 238 26.33 -2.99 -6.01
N VAL A 239 26.65 -1.68 -5.96
CA VAL A 239 27.62 -1.02 -6.87
C VAL A 239 29.05 -1.05 -6.32
N ARG A 240 29.25 -0.96 -5.01
CA ARG A 240 30.58 -0.97 -4.39
C ARG A 240 31.21 -2.37 -4.39
N SER A 241 32.50 -2.43 -4.72
CA SER A 241 33.32 -3.64 -4.61
C SER A 241 33.43 -4.10 -3.14
N PRO A 242 33.67 -5.40 -2.89
CA PRO A 242 33.70 -5.97 -1.54
C PRO A 242 34.70 -5.26 -0.63
N MET A 243 34.22 -4.65 0.45
CA MET A 243 35.08 -4.47 1.61
C MET A 243 35.26 -5.84 2.27
N ASN A 244 36.51 -6.19 2.53
CA ASN A 244 36.92 -7.35 3.30
C ASN A 244 36.47 -7.16 4.75
N ILE A 245 35.17 -7.29 5.00
CA ILE A 245 34.63 -7.29 6.35
C ILE A 245 34.61 -8.76 6.75
N ASP A 246 35.53 -9.14 7.63
CA ASP A 246 35.40 -10.37 8.38
C ASP A 246 34.18 -10.21 9.31
N VAL A 247 32.99 -10.43 8.75
CA VAL A 247 31.74 -10.34 9.50
C VAL A 247 31.67 -11.59 10.36
N MET A 248 32.22 -11.52 11.58
CA MET A 248 31.88 -12.44 12.65
C MET A 248 30.35 -12.49 12.72
N VAL A 249 29.78 -13.65 12.38
CA VAL A 249 28.48 -14.01 12.94
C VAL A 249 28.67 -13.85 14.45
N PRO A 250 27.76 -13.19 15.19
CA PRO A 250 27.92 -13.09 16.63
C PRO A 250 27.98 -14.52 17.19
N GLU A 251 29.19 -15.02 17.44
CA GLU A 251 29.45 -16.41 17.85
C GLU A 251 28.73 -16.75 19.16
N ASN A 252 28.32 -15.71 19.90
CA ASN A 252 27.61 -15.82 21.16
C ASN A 252 26.10 -16.06 21.04
N VAL A 253 25.53 -16.24 19.84
CA VAL A 253 24.07 -16.45 19.66
C VAL A 253 23.74 -17.82 19.06
N LEU A 254 24.66 -18.44 18.32
CA LEU A 254 24.46 -19.78 17.74
C LEU A 254 24.97 -20.87 18.69
N TYR A 255 24.33 -22.03 18.68
CA TYR A 255 24.85 -23.19 19.41
C TYR A 255 26.10 -23.75 18.73
N ASN A 256 27.02 -24.35 19.51
CA ASN A 256 28.27 -24.90 19.00
C ASN A 256 28.09 -25.87 17.82
N TYR A 257 27.07 -26.72 17.86
CA TYR A 257 26.76 -27.66 16.76
C TYR A 257 26.33 -26.93 15.49
N GLN A 258 25.68 -25.77 15.60
CA GLN A 258 25.27 -24.94 14.46
C GLN A 258 26.46 -24.24 13.83
N VAL A 259 27.42 -23.77 14.64
CA VAL A 259 28.68 -23.20 14.15
C VAL A 259 29.48 -24.26 13.39
N GLN A 260 29.57 -25.49 13.92
CA GLN A 260 30.21 -26.61 13.23
C GLN A 260 29.51 -26.95 11.91
N GLY A 261 28.17 -27.03 11.91
CA GLY A 261 27.38 -27.26 10.70
C GLY A 261 27.59 -26.16 9.65
N LEU A 262 27.59 -24.90 10.07
CA LEU A 262 27.86 -23.75 9.19
C LEU A 262 29.25 -23.81 8.56
N GLN A 263 30.28 -24.08 9.37
CA GLN A 263 31.65 -24.21 8.89
C GLN A 263 31.79 -25.35 7.87
N TRP A 264 31.14 -26.49 8.14
CA TRP A 264 31.10 -27.62 7.22
C TRP A 264 30.44 -27.27 5.88
N ILE A 265 29.32 -26.54 5.88
CA ILE A 265 28.68 -26.07 4.64
C ILE A 265 29.63 -25.13 3.87
N LEU A 266 30.28 -24.19 4.56
CA LEU A 266 31.22 -23.23 3.95
C LEU A 266 32.42 -23.91 3.30
N ASP A 267 33.01 -24.92 3.95
CA ASP A 267 34.17 -25.63 3.42
C ASP A 267 33.83 -26.50 2.20
N ASN A 268 32.65 -27.12 2.20
CA ASN A 268 32.13 -27.82 1.02
C ASN A 268 31.81 -26.85 -0.12
N PHE A 269 31.24 -25.68 0.17
CA PHE A 269 30.98 -24.64 -0.81
C PHE A 269 32.27 -24.14 -1.48
N LYS A 270 33.33 -23.85 -0.71
CA LYS A 270 34.66 -23.50 -1.23
C LYS A 270 35.24 -24.60 -2.11
N SER A 271 34.98 -25.86 -1.75
CA SER A 271 35.38 -27.04 -2.51
C SER A 271 34.47 -27.35 -3.72
N ARG A 272 33.47 -26.51 -4.01
CA ARG A 272 32.46 -26.69 -5.06
C ARG A 272 31.70 -28.02 -4.99
N ARG A 273 31.40 -28.48 -3.76
CA ARG A 273 30.61 -29.69 -3.51
C ARG A 273 29.21 -29.32 -3.04
N SER A 274 28.21 -29.99 -3.60
CA SER A 274 26.82 -29.88 -3.13
C SER A 274 26.67 -30.55 -1.76
N VAL A 275 25.77 -30.00 -0.95
CA VAL A 275 25.58 -30.40 0.45
C VAL A 275 24.12 -30.77 0.68
N ILE A 276 23.89 -31.81 1.48
CA ILE A 276 22.57 -32.18 2.00
C ILE A 276 22.65 -32.09 3.54
N LEU A 277 21.86 -31.18 4.13
CA LEU A 277 21.72 -31.08 5.58
C LEU A 277 20.60 -32.00 6.07
N ALA A 278 20.99 -33.11 6.70
CA ALA A 278 20.09 -34.16 7.17
C ALA A 278 19.94 -34.18 8.70
N ASP A 279 20.05 -33.02 9.36
CA ASP A 279 19.90 -32.90 10.81
C ASP A 279 18.46 -33.15 11.27
N GLU A 280 18.30 -33.50 12.55
CA GLU A 280 16.99 -33.67 13.21
C GLU A 280 16.13 -32.39 13.11
N MET A 281 14.81 -32.59 13.10
CA MET A 281 13.84 -31.48 13.07
C MET A 281 13.99 -30.62 14.33
N GLY A 282 14.00 -29.29 14.17
CA GLY A 282 14.13 -28.35 15.29
C GLY A 282 15.55 -27.91 15.64
N LEU A 283 16.61 -28.52 15.07
CA LEU A 283 18.01 -28.12 15.32
C LEU A 283 18.45 -26.81 14.63
N GLY A 284 17.53 -26.05 14.03
CA GLY A 284 17.83 -24.75 13.44
C GLY A 284 18.52 -24.80 12.08
N LYS A 285 18.23 -25.81 11.25
CA LYS A 285 18.70 -25.91 9.84
C LYS A 285 18.47 -24.61 9.05
N THR A 286 17.31 -23.98 9.21
CA THR A 286 16.98 -22.71 8.55
C THR A 286 17.97 -21.62 8.94
N VAL A 287 18.26 -21.48 10.24
CA VAL A 287 19.22 -20.48 10.75
C VAL A 287 20.62 -20.73 10.20
N GLN A 288 21.08 -22.00 10.16
CA GLN A 288 22.37 -22.35 9.56
C GLN A 288 22.45 -21.92 8.09
N VAL A 289 21.39 -22.15 7.31
CA VAL A 289 21.33 -21.75 5.88
C VAL A 289 21.28 -20.23 5.72
N VAL A 290 20.51 -19.51 6.55
CA VAL A 290 20.45 -18.05 6.51
C VAL A 290 21.81 -17.43 6.84
N CYS A 291 22.48 -17.92 7.89
CA CYS A 291 23.83 -17.48 8.25
C CYS A 291 24.85 -17.81 7.16
N PHE A 292 24.74 -18.97 6.52
CA PHE A 292 25.56 -19.34 5.38
C PHE A 292 25.39 -18.34 4.22
N LEU A 293 24.15 -18.05 3.80
CA LEU A 293 23.87 -17.08 2.74
C LEU A 293 24.39 -15.69 3.08
N ASN A 294 24.21 -15.25 4.33
CA ASN A 294 24.75 -13.97 4.79
C ASN A 294 26.28 -13.92 4.68
N ARG A 295 26.97 -14.99 5.10
CA ARG A 295 28.45 -15.07 5.04
C ARG A 295 28.96 -15.09 3.60
N ILE A 296 28.35 -15.84 2.68
CA ILE A 296 28.85 -15.90 1.29
C ILE A 296 28.65 -14.58 0.54
N ILE A 297 27.56 -13.87 0.82
CA ILE A 297 27.22 -12.61 0.15
C ILE A 297 28.07 -11.47 0.71
N LYS A 298 28.16 -11.34 2.04
CA LYS A 298 29.01 -10.32 2.66
C LYS A 298 30.50 -10.59 2.42
N GLY A 299 30.92 -11.85 2.52
CA GLY A 299 32.28 -12.29 2.20
C GLY A 299 32.60 -12.24 0.70
N SER A 300 31.63 -11.86 -0.14
CA SER A 300 31.79 -11.68 -1.59
C SER A 300 32.38 -12.89 -2.31
N LEU A 301 32.08 -14.07 -1.79
CA LEU A 301 32.42 -15.35 -2.42
C LEU A 301 31.55 -15.59 -3.65
N THR A 302 30.40 -14.89 -3.74
CA THR A 302 29.48 -14.92 -4.88
C THR A 302 28.88 -13.55 -5.14
N THR A 303 28.90 -13.12 -6.40
CA THR A 303 28.20 -11.90 -6.88
C THR A 303 26.82 -12.20 -7.48
N SER A 304 26.45 -13.48 -7.52
CA SER A 304 25.18 -13.96 -8.08
C SER A 304 24.09 -14.03 -7.01
N PRO A 305 22.80 -13.87 -7.40
CA PRO A 305 21.68 -14.06 -6.49
C PRO A 305 21.60 -15.51 -6.03
N ALA A 306 21.14 -15.72 -4.80
CA ALA A 306 20.70 -17.02 -4.33
C ALA A 306 19.18 -17.16 -4.52
N LEU A 307 18.75 -18.35 -4.94
CA LEU A 307 17.36 -18.77 -4.98
C LEU A 307 17.15 -19.77 -3.85
N VAL A 308 16.20 -19.49 -2.97
CA VAL A 308 15.73 -20.42 -1.96
C VAL A 308 14.33 -20.87 -2.38
N ILE A 309 14.07 -22.18 -2.34
CA ILE A 309 12.73 -22.71 -2.65
C ILE A 309 12.15 -23.26 -1.36
N VAL A 310 11.01 -22.71 -0.96
CA VAL A 310 10.40 -22.98 0.35
C VAL A 310 8.92 -23.33 0.17
N PRO A 311 8.38 -24.32 0.91
CA PRO A 311 6.93 -24.53 0.98
C PRO A 311 6.20 -23.27 1.49
N LYS A 312 5.09 -22.92 0.86
CA LYS A 312 4.30 -21.72 1.20
C LYS A 312 3.93 -21.62 2.68
N SER A 313 3.72 -22.74 3.36
CA SER A 313 3.33 -22.80 4.78
C SER A 313 4.39 -22.26 5.74
N ILE A 314 5.68 -22.32 5.37
CA ILE A 314 6.79 -21.89 6.24
C ILE A 314 7.49 -20.62 5.72
N LEU A 315 6.97 -20.01 4.65
CA LEU A 315 7.58 -18.84 4.02
C LEU A 315 7.70 -17.66 4.99
N LEU A 316 6.65 -17.37 5.76
CA LEU A 316 6.66 -16.32 6.78
C LEU A 316 7.68 -16.59 7.90
N GLN A 317 7.96 -17.86 8.19
CA GLN A 317 9.00 -18.22 9.16
C GLN A 317 10.38 -17.92 8.59
N TRP A 318 10.63 -18.26 7.33
CA TRP A 318 11.89 -17.92 6.65
C TRP A 318 12.11 -16.41 6.60
N GLU A 319 11.09 -15.62 6.25
CA GLU A 319 11.15 -14.16 6.24
C GLU A 319 11.56 -13.59 7.61
N LYS A 320 10.97 -14.09 8.70
CA LYS A 320 11.34 -13.69 10.07
C LYS A 320 12.76 -14.07 10.45
N GLU A 321 13.22 -15.27 10.08
CA GLU A 321 14.60 -15.68 10.35
C GLU A 321 15.59 -14.80 9.56
N PHE A 322 15.26 -14.47 8.32
CA PHE A 322 16.08 -13.56 7.53
C PHE A 322 16.12 -12.14 8.10
N ASP A 323 14.98 -11.59 8.53
CA ASP A 323 14.93 -10.28 9.17
C ASP A 323 15.78 -10.26 10.46
N ARG A 324 15.72 -11.35 11.24
CA ARG A 324 16.48 -11.50 12.49
C ARG A 324 17.99 -11.68 12.27
N TRP A 325 18.39 -12.56 11.37
CA TRP A 325 19.79 -13.00 11.23
C TRP A 325 20.54 -12.30 10.08
N ALA A 326 19.82 -11.66 9.17
CA ALA A 326 20.36 -11.10 7.93
C ALA A 326 19.61 -9.83 7.48
N HIS A 327 19.32 -8.92 8.41
CA HIS A 327 18.62 -7.64 8.15
C HIS A 327 19.25 -6.79 7.03
N ASP A 328 20.56 -6.91 6.81
CA ASP A 328 21.27 -6.17 5.77
C ASP A 328 21.07 -6.72 4.35
N LEU A 329 20.53 -7.95 4.22
CA LEU A 329 20.32 -8.58 2.93
C LEU A 329 19.02 -8.11 2.29
N SER A 330 19.08 -7.77 1.01
CA SER A 330 17.88 -7.51 0.22
C SER A 330 17.23 -8.83 -0.17
N ILE A 331 16.03 -9.04 0.36
CA ILE A 331 15.26 -10.27 0.20
C ILE A 331 13.96 -9.94 -0.50
N VAL A 332 13.64 -10.72 -1.53
CA VAL A 332 12.43 -10.56 -2.34
C VAL A 332 11.67 -11.88 -2.31
N VAL A 333 10.50 -11.86 -1.70
CA VAL A 333 9.56 -13.00 -1.68
C VAL A 333 8.82 -13.06 -3.02
N TYR A 334 9.03 -14.12 -3.79
CA TYR A 334 8.36 -14.29 -5.07
C TYR A 334 6.99 -14.99 -4.92
N GLN A 335 5.99 -14.23 -4.48
CA GLN A 335 4.62 -14.70 -4.31
C GLN A 335 3.59 -13.69 -4.83
N GLY A 336 2.38 -14.17 -5.15
CA GLY A 336 1.20 -13.36 -5.37
C GLY A 336 0.52 -13.67 -6.70
N ASP A 337 -0.46 -12.84 -7.05
CA ASP A 337 -1.21 -12.94 -8.29
C ASP A 337 -0.36 -12.57 -9.52
N LYS A 338 -0.95 -12.71 -10.71
CA LYS A 338 -0.30 -12.40 -11.98
C LYS A 338 0.28 -10.99 -12.00
N ASP A 339 -0.41 -10.02 -11.42
CA ASP A 339 0.02 -8.62 -11.42
C ASP A 339 1.10 -8.35 -10.36
N SER A 340 1.03 -8.99 -9.19
CA SER A 340 2.12 -8.99 -8.19
C SER A 340 3.42 -9.51 -8.78
N ARG A 341 3.36 -10.65 -9.49
CA ARG A 341 4.55 -11.25 -10.13
C ARG A 341 5.15 -10.37 -11.22
N LYS A 342 4.31 -9.67 -12.00
CA LYS A 342 4.78 -8.69 -12.99
C LYS A 342 5.49 -7.50 -12.33
N CYS A 343 4.93 -6.99 -11.24
CA CYS A 343 5.53 -5.90 -10.47
C CYS A 343 6.93 -6.28 -9.95
N ILE A 344 7.05 -7.47 -9.36
CA ILE A 344 8.34 -8.02 -8.89
C ILE A 344 9.32 -8.15 -10.07
N GLN A 345 8.87 -8.74 -11.19
CA GLN A 345 9.71 -8.90 -12.39
C GLN A 345 10.20 -7.56 -12.95
N ALA A 346 9.35 -6.53 -12.95
CA ALA A 346 9.68 -5.23 -13.53
C ALA A 346 10.65 -4.42 -12.67
N HIS A 347 10.57 -4.53 -11.34
CA HIS A 347 11.26 -3.60 -10.44
C HIS A 347 12.31 -4.24 -9.52
N GLU A 348 12.17 -5.52 -9.16
CA GLU A 348 13.05 -6.17 -8.17
C GLU A 348 14.07 -7.13 -8.82
N LEU A 349 13.75 -7.72 -9.99
CA LEU A 349 14.62 -8.73 -10.63
C LEU A 349 15.74 -8.13 -11.48
N TYR A 350 15.53 -6.96 -12.07
CA TYR A 350 16.47 -6.36 -13.00
C TYR A 350 16.82 -4.93 -12.57
N SER A 351 17.99 -4.73 -11.98
CA SER A 351 18.64 -3.41 -12.05
C SER A 351 19.08 -3.17 -13.50
N SER A 352 19.07 -1.91 -13.96
CA SER A 352 19.52 -1.46 -15.30
C SER A 352 20.93 -1.93 -15.71
N LYS A 353 21.69 -2.56 -14.78
CA LYS A 353 23.00 -3.18 -14.99
C LYS A 353 23.05 -4.70 -14.69
N GLY A 354 21.91 -5.40 -14.63
CA GLY A 354 21.84 -6.86 -14.58
C GLY A 354 22.29 -7.52 -13.27
N ARG A 355 22.22 -6.82 -12.12
CA ARG A 355 22.46 -7.44 -10.80
C ARG A 355 21.13 -7.82 -10.16
N LEU A 356 20.95 -9.12 -9.91
CA LEU A 356 19.78 -9.74 -9.31
C LEU A 356 19.87 -9.69 -7.78
N CYS A 357 18.78 -9.31 -7.12
CA CYS A 357 18.59 -9.44 -5.67
C CYS A 357 18.28 -10.90 -5.27
N LEU A 358 18.49 -11.26 -4.00
CA LEU A 358 18.18 -12.59 -3.49
C LEU A 358 16.68 -12.88 -3.59
N MET A 359 16.33 -14.07 -4.08
CA MET A 359 14.95 -14.52 -4.23
C MET A 359 14.64 -15.63 -3.23
N LEU A 360 13.52 -15.47 -2.51
CA LEU A 360 12.90 -16.51 -1.69
C LEU A 360 11.61 -17.04 -2.30
#